data_AF-A0A956MVT8-F1
#
_entry.id   AF-A0A956MVT8-F1
#
_cell.length_a   1.000
_cell.length_b   1.000
_cell.length_c   1.000
_cell.angle_alpha   90.00
_cell.angle_beta   90.00
_cell.angle_gamma   90.00
#
_symmetry.space_group_name_H-M   'P 1'
#
loop_
_entity.id
_entity.type
_entity.pdbx_description
1 polymer ?
#
loop_
_entity_poly.entity_id
_entity_poly.type
_entity_poly.pdbx_seq_one_letter_code
_entity_poly.pdbx_strand_id
1 'polypeptide(L)' 'EDKNITKRLISCGEIIGIEVIDHIIIGDGMYFSFKENMII' A
#
# COMPACT_ATOMS: atom_id res chain seq x y z
N GLU A 1 -4.84 -10.99 -1.78
CA GLU A 1 -3.41 -11.16 -2.13
C GLU A 1 -2.65 -9.85 -1.94
N ASP A 2 -3.19 -8.74 -2.48
CA ASP A 2 -2.60 -7.40 -2.43
C ASP A 2 -2.24 -6.94 -1.02
N LYS A 3 -3.15 -7.11 -0.04
CA LYS A 3 -2.88 -6.77 1.38
C LYS A 3 -1.62 -7.44 1.92
N ASN A 4 -1.35 -8.70 1.55
CA ASN A 4 -0.16 -9.41 2.04
C ASN A 4 1.11 -8.89 1.37
N ILE A 5 1.04 -8.52 0.08
CA ILE A 5 2.13 -7.90 -0.64
C ILE A 5 2.43 -6.52 -0.04
N THR A 6 1.41 -5.68 0.15
CA THR A 6 1.54 -4.35 0.77
C THR A 6 2.16 -4.43 2.16
N LYS A 7 1.71 -5.37 3.01
CA LYS A 7 2.32 -5.58 4.34
C LYS A 7 3.80 -5.91 4.26
N ARG A 8 4.21 -6.80 3.34
CA ARG A 8 5.63 -7.13 3.15
C ARG A 8 6.43 -5.91 2.68
N LEU A 9 5.89 -5.10 1.78
CA LEU A 9 6.55 -3.89 1.29
C LEU A 9 6.70 -2.84 2.41
N ILE A 10 5.67 -2.65 3.25
CA ILE A 10 5.75 -1.78 4.43
C ILE A 10 6.87 -2.25 5.36
N SER A 11 6.91 -3.55 5.72
CA SER A 11 7.97 -4.09 6.57
C SER A 11 9.37 -3.94 5.95
N CYS A 12 9.51 -4.12 4.65
CA CYS A 12 10.78 -3.86 3.96
C CYS A 12 11.17 -2.38 4.00
N GLY A 13 10.19 -1.49 3.84
CA GLY A 13 10.37 -0.05 3.92
C GLY A 13 10.87 0.41 5.30
N GLU A 14 10.28 -0.14 6.37
CA GLU A 14 10.71 0.10 7.75
C GLU A 14 12.18 -0.30 7.98
N ILE A 15 12.61 -1.44 7.41
CA ILE A 15 14.00 -1.93 7.55
C ILE A 15 14.99 -1.02 6.82
N ILE A 16 14.63 -0.53 5.64
CA ILE A 16 15.52 0.25 4.76
C ILE A 16 15.46 1.75 5.10
N GLY A 17 14.48 2.19 5.90
CA GLY A 17 14.24 3.59 6.23
C GLY A 17 13.50 4.36 5.13
N ILE A 18 12.68 3.66 4.34
CA ILE A 18 11.86 4.24 3.27
C ILE A 18 10.39 3.90 3.55
N GLU A 19 9.61 4.89 3.95
CA GLU A 19 8.19 4.70 4.27
C GLU A 19 7.34 4.46 3.00
N VAL A 20 6.47 3.45 3.05
CA VAL A 20 5.43 3.24 2.05
C VAL A 20 4.24 4.13 2.38
N ILE A 21 4.04 5.18 1.59
CA ILE A 21 3.03 6.20 1.87
C ILE A 21 1.61 5.69 1.62
N ASP A 22 1.40 4.94 0.53
CA ASP A 22 0.09 4.40 0.16
C ASP A 22 0.23 3.25 -0.87
N HIS A 23 -0.82 2.43 -1.00
CA HIS A 23 -1.00 1.49 -2.09
C HIS A 23 -2.26 1.87 -2.87
N ILE A 24 -2.09 2.30 -4.12
CA ILE A 24 -3.17 2.75 -4.99
C ILE A 24 -3.42 1.70 -6.08
N ILE A 25 -4.66 1.19 -6.15
CA ILE A 25 -5.13 0.36 -7.26
C ILE A 25 -5.89 1.26 -8.25
N ILE A 26 -5.60 1.19 -9.54
CA ILE A 26 -6.20 2.04 -10.58
C ILE A 26 -6.96 1.16 -11.57
N GLY A 27 -8.20 1.55 -11.91
CA GLY A 27 -9.04 0.84 -12.89
C GLY A 27 -10.29 1.62 -13.26
N ASP A 28 -10.76 1.48 -14.50
CA ASP A 28 -12.01 2.10 -15.03
C ASP A 28 -12.16 3.61 -14.73
N GLY A 29 -11.06 4.36 -14.84
CA GLY A 29 -11.05 5.80 -14.55
C GLY A 29 -11.20 6.16 -13.06
N MET A 30 -11.15 5.16 -12.18
CA MET A 30 -11.21 5.31 -10.74
C MET A 30 -9.92 4.79 -10.08
N TYR A 31 -9.76 5.11 -8.80
CA TYR A 31 -8.70 4.56 -7.97
C TYR A 31 -9.24 4.09 -6.62
N PHE A 32 -8.49 3.21 -5.98
CA PHE A 32 -8.73 2.74 -4.62
C PHE A 32 -7.43 2.88 -3.82
N SER A 33 -7.43 3.74 -2.80
CA SER A 33 -6.31 3.93 -1.87
C SER A 33 -6.45 3.05 -0.65
N PHE A 34 -5.39 2.33 -0.29
CA PHE A 34 -5.39 1.49 0.91
C PHE A 34 -5.37 2.34 2.17
N LYS A 35 -4.67 3.48 2.14
CA LYS A 35 -4.61 4.44 3.24
C LYS A 35 -5.96 5.11 3.50
N GLU A 36 -6.63 5.61 2.46
CA GLU A 36 -7.96 6.24 2.58
C GLU A 36 -9.01 5.25 3.15
N ASN A 37 -8.85 3.97 2.85
CA ASN A 37 -9.76 2.91 3.30
C ASN A 37 -9.31 2.22 4.61
N MET A 38 -8.33 2.77 5.33
CA MET A 38 -7.81 2.26 6.61
C MET A 38 -7.37 0.78 6.56
N ILE A 39 -6.82 0.35 5.42
CA ILE A 39 -6.26 -1.00 5.24
C ILE A 39 -4.81 -1.05 5.74
N ILE A 40 -4.11 0.08 5.68
CA ILE A 40 -2.74 0.30 6.16
C ILE A 40 -2.65 1.60 6.96
#